data_AF-A0A8X8GR85-F1
#
_entry.id   AF-A0A8X8GR85-F1
#
_cell.length_a   1.000
_cell.length_b   1.000
_cell.length_c   1.000
_cell.angle_alpha   90.00
_cell.angle_beta   90.00
_cell.angle_gamma   90.00
#
_symmetry.space_group_name_H-M   'P 1'
#
loop_
_entity.id
_entity.type
_entity.pdbx_description
1 polymer ?
#
loop_
_entity_poly.entity_id
_entity_poly.type
_entity_poly.pdbx_seq_one_letter_code
_entity_poly.pdbx_strand_id
1 'polypeptide(L)'
;MSDAPSQSQDKFIVRLPEGMRKRIKDAADVSGRSMNAEIVHTLEKAYPPPPSDHATVARVIGGFKAMPRRVQTTILVEALEAYQLEHGESFDKHLESRTPYPGSRDD
;
A
#
# COMPACT_ATOMS: atom_id res chain seq x y z
N MET A 1 -21.68 -15.70 -21.77
CA MET A 1 -20.65 -16.72 -21.44
C MET A 1 -19.79 -16.11 -20.35
N SER A 2 -19.56 -16.85 -19.27
CA SER A 2 -18.95 -16.39 -18.02
C SER A 2 -17.47 -16.06 -18.18
N ASP A 3 -17.13 -14.77 -18.19
CA ASP A 3 -15.75 -14.29 -18.07
C ASP A 3 -15.23 -14.61 -16.67
N ALA A 4 -14.32 -15.58 -16.60
CA ALA A 4 -13.61 -15.89 -15.37
C ALA A 4 -12.58 -14.77 -15.09
N PRO A 5 -12.43 -14.31 -13.82
CA PRO A 5 -11.59 -13.18 -13.43
C PRO A 5 -10.07 -13.38 -13.67
N SER A 6 -9.65 -14.52 -14.23
CA SER A 6 -8.24 -14.81 -14.54
C SER A 6 -7.77 -14.21 -15.86
N GLN A 7 -8.68 -13.70 -16.72
CA GLN A 7 -8.29 -13.14 -18.02
C GLN A 7 -7.64 -11.74 -17.93
N SER A 8 -7.81 -11.01 -16.82
CA SER A 8 -7.26 -9.67 -16.63
C SER A 8 -5.89 -9.61 -15.97
N GLN A 9 -5.24 -10.75 -15.71
CA GLN A 9 -3.94 -10.79 -15.04
C GLN A 9 -2.78 -10.72 -16.05
N ASP A 10 -1.77 -9.91 -15.74
CA ASP A 10 -0.52 -9.86 -16.48
C ASP A 10 0.18 -11.23 -16.44
N LYS A 11 0.59 -11.72 -17.62
CA LYS A 11 1.22 -13.04 -17.78
C LYS A 11 2.69 -12.87 -18.12
N PHE A 12 3.55 -13.45 -17.29
CA PHE A 12 5.01 -13.45 -17.49
C PHE A 12 5.55 -14.88 -17.53
N ILE A 13 6.36 -15.20 -18.54
CA ILE A 13 6.95 -16.54 -18.69
C ILE A 13 8.30 -16.57 -17.96
N VAL A 14 8.37 -17.33 -16.88
CA VAL A 14 9.61 -17.52 -16.09
C VAL A 14 10.33 -18.79 -16.56
N ARG A 15 11.63 -18.67 -16.86
CA ARG A 15 12.51 -19.83 -17.10
C ARG A 15 13.09 -20.30 -15.78
N LEU A 16 12.66 -21.48 -15.33
CA LEU A 16 13.13 -22.06 -14.07
C LEU A 16 14.34 -22.97 -14.31
N PRO A 17 15.38 -22.90 -13.46
CA PRO A 17 16.46 -23.88 -13.47
C PRO A 17 15.95 -25.28 -13.10
N GLU A 18 16.76 -26.29 -13.39
CA GLU A 18 16.43 -27.70 -13.12
C GLU A 18 16.00 -27.92 -11.66
N GLY A 19 14.95 -28.72 -11.47
CA GLY A 19 14.40 -29.05 -10.14
C GLY A 19 13.63 -27.92 -9.43
N MET A 20 13.75 -26.66 -9.85
CA MET A 20 13.08 -25.55 -9.17
C MET A 20 11.55 -25.65 -9.23
N ARG A 21 10.98 -26.11 -10.35
CA ARG A 21 9.52 -26.32 -10.47
C ARG A 21 8.99 -27.31 -9.43
N LYS A 22 9.72 -28.40 -9.16
CA LYS A 22 9.34 -29.40 -8.15
C LYS A 22 9.36 -28.79 -6.76
N ARG A 23 10.42 -28.03 -6.43
CA ARG A 23 10.54 -27.33 -5.13
C ARG A 23 9.38 -26.38 -4.87
N ILE A 24 8.94 -25.63 -5.89
CA ILE A 24 7.77 -24.73 -5.78
C ILE A 24 6.50 -25.56 -5.54
N LYS A 25 6.32 -26.68 -6.25
CA LYS A 25 5.18 -27.58 -6.04
C LYS A 25 5.12 -28.08 -4.60
N ASP A 26 6.23 -28.62 -4.10
CA ASP A 26 6.30 -29.17 -2.74
C ASP A 26 5.97 -28.08 -1.69
N ALA A 27 6.45 -26.84 -1.88
CA ALA A 27 6.15 -25.70 -1.00
C ALA A 27 4.67 -25.27 -1.06
N ALA A 28 4.07 -25.31 -2.24
CA ALA A 28 2.66 -24.99 -2.44
C ALA A 28 1.75 -26.04 -1.77
N ASP A 29 2.09 -27.32 -1.90
CA ASP A 29 1.38 -28.45 -1.28
C ASP A 29 1.42 -28.34 0.25
N VAL A 30 2.59 -28.04 0.84
CA VAL A 30 2.75 -27.79 2.29
C VAL A 30 1.93 -26.59 2.76
N SER A 31 1.82 -25.55 1.94
CA SER A 31 1.09 -24.33 2.28
C SER A 31 -0.41 -24.39 1.98
N GLY A 32 -0.90 -25.48 1.38
CA GLY A 32 -2.29 -25.60 0.93
C GLY A 32 -2.68 -24.59 -0.17
N ARG A 33 -1.70 -24.09 -0.94
CA ARG A 33 -1.89 -23.13 -2.03
C ARG A 33 -1.77 -23.82 -3.38
N SER A 34 -2.37 -23.25 -4.42
CA SER A 34 -2.00 -23.61 -5.79
C SER A 34 -0.55 -23.19 -6.05
N MET A 35 0.13 -23.86 -6.98
CA MET A 35 1.50 -23.50 -7.36
C MET A 35 1.61 -22.02 -7.77
N ASN A 36 0.60 -21.50 -8.49
CA ASN A 36 0.56 -20.09 -8.88
C ASN A 36 0.41 -19.17 -7.65
N ALA A 37 -0.49 -19.51 -6.72
CA ALA A 37 -0.69 -18.72 -5.52
C ALA A 37 0.56 -18.70 -4.63
N GLU A 38 1.34 -19.79 -4.58
CA GLU A 38 2.61 -19.82 -3.85
C GLU A 38 3.69 -18.96 -4.53
N ILE A 39 3.76 -18.97 -5.87
CA ILE A 39 4.66 -18.09 -6.63
C ILE A 39 4.32 -16.62 -6.34
N VAL A 40 3.04 -16.24 -6.46
CA VAL A 40 2.58 -14.86 -6.21
C VAL A 40 2.90 -14.44 -4.78
N HIS A 41 2.54 -15.26 -3.78
CA HIS A 41 2.81 -14.99 -2.37
C HIS A 41 4.31 -14.81 -2.08
N THR A 42 5.16 -15.61 -2.71
CA THR A 42 6.62 -15.47 -2.59
C THR A 42 7.11 -14.16 -3.18
N LEU A 43 6.60 -13.78 -4.35
CA LEU A 43 6.95 -12.53 -5.01
C LEU A 43 6.48 -11.31 -4.21
N GLU A 44 5.26 -11.33 -3.67
CA GLU A 44 4.73 -10.23 -2.83
C GLU A 44 5.56 -10.01 -1.56
N LYS A 45 6.12 -11.07 -0.99
CA LYS A 45 7.03 -10.96 0.17
C LYS A 45 8.36 -10.34 -0.20
N ALA A 46 8.92 -10.70 -1.37
CA ALA A 46 10.22 -10.20 -1.82
C ALA A 46 10.13 -8.78 -2.42
N TYR A 47 8.99 -8.49 -3.06
CA TYR A 47 8.69 -7.24 -3.74
C TYR A 47 7.32 -6.74 -3.25
N PRO A 48 7.25 -6.26 -1.99
CA PRO A 48 6.01 -5.71 -1.48
C PRO A 48 5.58 -4.54 -2.37
N PRO A 49 4.26 -4.30 -2.52
CA PRO A 49 3.80 -3.11 -3.21
C PRO A 49 4.46 -1.88 -2.57
N PRO A 50 4.75 -0.83 -3.36
CA PRO A 50 5.16 0.43 -2.77
C PRO A 50 4.15 0.80 -1.69
N PRO A 51 4.58 1.37 -0.56
CA PRO A 51 3.66 1.79 0.48
C PRO A 51 2.53 2.59 -0.18
N SER A 52 1.30 2.11 -0.08
CA SER A 52 0.16 2.91 -0.55
C SER A 52 0.21 4.26 0.15
N ASP A 53 -0.29 5.32 -0.50
CA ASP A 53 -0.38 6.64 0.14
C ASP A 53 -1.00 6.52 1.53
N HIS A 54 -1.99 5.63 1.68
CA HIS A 54 -2.59 5.29 2.97
C HIS A 54 -1.62 4.66 3.98
N ALA A 55 -0.80 3.67 3.60
CA ALA A 55 0.16 3.05 4.51
C ALA A 55 1.30 4.00 4.91
N THR A 56 1.72 4.88 4.00
CA THR A 56 2.69 5.94 4.30
C THR A 56 2.08 6.98 5.23
N VAL A 57 0.89 7.49 4.90
CA VAL A 57 0.14 8.44 5.74
C VAL A 57 -0.12 7.84 7.12
N ALA A 58 -0.52 6.58 7.23
CA ALA A 58 -0.74 5.91 8.51
C ALA A 58 0.54 5.81 9.36
N ARG A 59 1.70 5.51 8.75
CA ARG A 59 2.98 5.53 9.46
C ARG A 59 3.38 6.93 9.92
N VAL A 60 3.19 7.94 9.07
CA VAL A 60 3.47 9.35 9.41
C VAL A 60 2.58 9.79 10.57
N ILE A 61 1.27 9.53 10.50
CA ILE A 61 0.31 9.83 11.58
C ILE A 61 0.68 9.07 12.86
N GLY A 62 1.02 7.78 12.76
CA GLY A 62 1.43 6.97 13.90
C GLY A 62 2.69 7.51 14.58
N GLY A 63 3.72 7.82 13.79
CA GLY A 63 4.95 8.44 14.26
C GLY A 63 4.69 9.80 14.92
N PHE A 64 3.88 10.64 14.28
CA PHE A 64 3.47 11.94 14.83
C PHE A 64 2.75 11.80 16.17
N LYS A 65 1.76 10.89 16.28
CA LYS A 65 1.01 10.64 17.51
C LYS A 65 1.90 10.15 18.67
N ALA A 66 2.97 9.43 18.36
CA ALA A 66 3.91 8.92 19.36
C ALA A 66 4.87 9.99 19.91
N MET A 67 4.98 11.16 19.27
CA MET A 67 5.86 12.24 19.73
C MET A 67 5.27 13.00 20.92
N PRO A 68 6.08 13.66 21.76
CA PRO A 68 5.58 14.58 22.78
C PRO A 68 4.75 15.71 22.17
N ARG A 69 3.67 16.13 22.84
CA ARG A 69 2.73 17.14 22.32
C ARG A 69 3.39 18.44 21.87
N ARG A 70 4.45 18.89 22.57
CA ARG A 70 5.19 20.11 22.18
C ARG A 70 5.86 19.96 20.81
N VAL A 71 6.44 18.80 20.54
CA VAL A 71 7.08 18.46 19.26
C VAL A 71 6.04 18.33 18.15
N GLN A 72 4.90 17.69 18.45
CA GLN A 72 3.77 17.62 17.51
C GLN A 72 3.31 19.02 17.07
N THR A 73 3.11 19.93 18.03
CA THR A 73 2.67 21.30 17.72
C THR A 73 3.70 22.05 16.86
N THR A 74 4.99 21.98 17.19
CA THR A 74 6.04 22.62 16.39
C THR A 74 6.05 22.11 14.95
N ILE A 75 6.08 20.78 14.77
CA ILE A 75 6.10 20.16 13.43
C ILE A 75 4.85 20.53 12.63
N LEU A 76 3.67 20.52 13.27
CA LEU A 76 2.42 20.82 12.57
C LEU A 76 2.35 22.29 12.14
N VAL A 77 2.82 23.21 13.00
CA VAL A 77 2.89 24.64 12.65
C VAL A 77 3.84 24.86 11.49
N GLU A 78 5.07 24.31 11.56
CA GLU A 78 6.04 24.42 10.47
C GLU A 78 5.50 23.84 9.15
N ALA A 79 4.81 22.70 9.21
CA ALA A 79 4.20 22.08 8.04
C ALA A 79 3.07 22.93 7.44
N LEU A 80 2.22 23.54 8.27
CA LEU A 80 1.14 24.42 7.82
C LEU A 80 1.67 25.73 7.24
N GLU A 81 2.71 26.30 7.83
CA GLU A 81 3.40 27.49 7.31
C GLU A 81 4.06 27.20 5.96
N ALA A 82 4.76 26.07 5.84
CA ALA A 82 5.38 25.65 4.58
C ALA A 82 4.32 25.45 3.49
N TYR A 83 3.20 24.82 3.84
CA TYR A 83 2.07 24.63 2.93
C TYR A 83 1.51 25.96 2.42
N GLN A 84 1.25 26.90 3.34
CA GLN A 84 0.72 28.21 3.00
C GLN A 84 1.68 29.02 2.13
N LEU A 85 2.99 28.90 2.36
CA LEU A 85 4.02 29.55 1.54
C LEU A 85 4.02 28.98 0.10
N GLU A 86 3.90 27.67 -0.06
CA GLU A 86 3.95 27.00 -1.36
C GLU A 86 2.68 27.22 -2.18
N HIS A 87 1.50 27.20 -1.54
CA HIS A 87 0.21 27.23 -2.23
C HIS A 87 -0.44 28.61 -2.25
N GLY A 88 0.11 29.58 -1.51
CA GLY A 88 -0.41 30.95 -1.42
C GLY A 88 -1.75 31.07 -0.67
N GLU A 89 -2.24 30.00 -0.07
CA GLU A 89 -3.52 29.92 0.62
C GLU A 89 -3.43 29.11 1.92
N SER A 90 -4.30 29.41 2.89
CA SER A 90 -4.40 28.62 4.12
C SER A 90 -4.84 27.18 3.82
N PHE A 91 -4.27 26.23 4.55
CA PHE A 91 -4.63 24.82 4.49
C PHE A 91 -6.13 24.56 4.74
N ASP A 92 -6.79 25.38 5.56
CA ASP A 92 -8.21 25.21 5.90
C ASP A 92 -9.12 25.31 4.66
N LYS A 93 -8.80 26.17 3.70
CA LYS A 93 -9.55 26.31 2.43
C LYS A 93 -9.54 25.03 1.60
N HIS A 94 -8.48 24.23 1.73
CA HIS A 94 -8.36 22.95 1.05
C HIS A 94 -9.10 21.81 1.75
N LEU A 95 -9.41 21.95 3.05
CA LEU A 95 -10.26 20.99 3.75
C LEU A 95 -11.72 21.13 3.33
N GLU A 96 -12.19 22.36 3.12
CA GLU A 96 -13.58 22.65 2.71
C GLU A 96 -13.90 22.21 1.28
N SER A 97 -12.89 22.11 0.41
CA SER A 97 -13.05 21.76 -1.00
C SER A 97 -12.84 20.27 -1.32
N ARG A 98 -12.44 19.45 -0.34
CA ARG A 98 -12.28 18.01 -0.54
C ARG A 98 -13.63 17.30 -0.56
N THR A 99 -13.91 16.59 -1.66
CA THR A 99 -14.95 15.55 -1.65
C THR A 99 -14.57 14.46 -0.62
N PRO A 100 -15.51 13.98 0.20
CA PRO A 100 -15.24 12.90 1.14
C PRO A 100 -14.61 11.71 0.42
N TYR A 101 -13.60 11.09 1.04
CA TYR A 101 -12.94 9.93 0.47
C TYR A 101 -13.99 8.83 0.23
N PRO A 102 -14.12 8.28 -0.99
CA PRO A 102 -15.08 7.23 -1.30
C PRO A 102 -14.59 5.92 -0.65
N GLY A 103 -14.82 5.79 0.65
CA GLY A 103 -14.31 4.69 1.47
C GLY A 103 -14.77 4.72 2.93
N SER A 104 -15.32 5.85 3.40
CA SER A 104 -16.11 5.88 4.64
C SER A 104 -17.52 5.34 4.35
N ARG A 105 -17.65 4.03 4.15
CA ARG A 105 -18.91 3.37 4.50
C ARG A 105 -18.83 3.12 6.00
N ASP A 106 -19.78 3.69 6.72
CA ASP A 106 -20.07 3.30 8.08
C ASP A 106 -20.48 1.82 8.04
N ASP A 107 -19.62 0.96 8.59
CA ASP A 107 -20.00 -0.37 9.09
C ASP A 107 -20.32 -0.24 10.58
#